data_AF-A0A8T2Q533-F1
#
_entry.id   AF-A0A8T2Q533-F1
#
_cell.length_a   1.000
_cell.length_b   1.000
_cell.length_c   1.000
_cell.angle_alpha   90.00
_cell.angle_beta   90.00
_cell.angle_gamma   90.00
#
_symmetry.space_group_name_H-M   'P 1'
#
loop_
_entity.id
_entity.type
_entity.pdbx_description
1 polymer ?
#
loop_
_entity_poly.entity_id
_entity_poly.type
_entity_poly.pdbx_seq_one_letter_code
_entity_poly.pdbx_strand_id
1 'polypeptide(L)'
;MTAPVLTTDEAVHSEKISMTAPVLTCQEEGLPEKIEMTAPVLSSQEEGHAEKISMTAPVLTEEKPADGGSGGGKSGMMVMQFVLPSKYKCLDDVPRPTDPRVRVKEVSPRKYGVTTFSGIASEKLVEVKVSELEKSLHEAGYKVTGRHVLAQYNPPWTIPFLRKNEVMVPLE
;
A
#
# COMPACT_ATOMS: atom_id res chain seq x y z
N MET A 1 26.53 -4.69 52.62
CA MET A 1 25.57 -3.71 52.06
C MET A 1 24.66 -4.49 51.13
N THR A 2 23.88 -5.45 51.62
CA THR A 2 22.64 -5.34 52.43
C THR A 2 21.47 -4.83 51.58
N ALA A 3 20.83 -5.76 50.89
CA ALA A 3 19.41 -5.66 50.54
C ALA A 3 18.56 -5.91 51.80
N PRO A 4 17.35 -5.35 51.90
CA PRO A 4 16.33 -5.88 52.79
C PRO A 4 15.20 -6.54 51.98
N VAL A 5 14.99 -7.81 52.30
CA VAL A 5 13.75 -8.57 52.17
C VAL A 5 12.92 -8.28 53.43
N LEU A 6 11.60 -8.14 53.28
CA LEU A 6 10.65 -8.42 54.36
C LEU A 6 9.47 -9.21 53.79
N THR A 7 9.09 -10.20 54.57
CA THR A 7 8.29 -11.39 54.28
C THR A 7 7.14 -11.46 55.30
N THR A 8 6.00 -11.99 54.83
CA THR A 8 4.83 -12.59 55.53
C THR A 8 4.03 -11.73 56.52
N ASP A 9 2.71 -11.88 56.67
CA ASP A 9 1.89 -13.09 56.95
C ASP A 9 0.47 -12.96 56.33
N GLU A 10 -0.10 -14.02 55.71
CA GLU A 10 -1.13 -14.93 56.27
C GLU A 10 -2.42 -14.21 56.75
N ALA A 11 -3.66 -14.65 56.52
CA ALA A 11 -4.23 -15.83 55.89
C ALA A 11 -5.75 -15.59 55.69
N VAL A 12 -6.31 -16.19 54.63
CA VAL A 12 -7.59 -16.94 54.58
C VAL A 12 -8.83 -16.38 55.30
N HIS A 13 -9.92 -16.14 54.54
CA HIS A 13 -11.17 -16.90 54.74
C HIS A 13 -12.13 -16.80 53.54
N SER A 14 -12.43 -17.97 52.97
CA SER A 14 -13.48 -18.20 51.98
C SER A 14 -14.70 -18.80 52.67
N GLU A 15 -15.88 -18.43 52.15
CA GLU A 15 -17.21 -19.03 52.31
C GLU A 15 -17.97 -18.94 53.64
N LYS A 16 -19.22 -18.43 53.53
CA LYS A 16 -20.41 -19.06 54.10
C LYS A 16 -21.66 -18.71 53.28
N ILE A 17 -22.27 -19.76 52.73
CA ILE A 17 -23.64 -19.80 52.19
C ILE A 17 -24.61 -19.98 53.38
N SER A 18 -25.73 -19.24 53.43
CA SER A 18 -27.07 -19.73 53.85
C SER A 18 -28.15 -18.63 53.90
N MET A 19 -29.09 -18.73 52.95
CA MET A 19 -30.56 -18.69 53.07
C MET A 19 -31.19 -18.01 54.31
N THR A 20 -31.97 -16.93 54.10
CA THR A 20 -33.34 -16.83 54.65
C THR A 20 -34.16 -15.81 53.83
N ALA A 21 -35.25 -16.28 53.22
CA ALA A 21 -36.29 -15.44 52.63
C ALA A 21 -37.07 -14.71 53.74
N PRO A 22 -37.71 -13.57 53.42
CA PRO A 22 -39.15 -13.69 53.27
C PRO A 22 -39.70 -13.03 52.00
N VAL A 23 -40.74 -13.69 51.53
CA VAL A 23 -41.65 -13.33 50.45
C VAL A 23 -42.49 -12.12 50.88
N LEU A 24 -42.52 -11.09 50.05
CA LEU A 24 -43.67 -10.19 49.92
C LEU A 24 -44.06 -10.13 48.45
N THR A 25 -45.15 -10.83 48.15
CA THR A 25 -45.90 -10.77 46.90
C THR A 25 -46.54 -9.39 46.75
N CYS A 26 -46.37 -8.78 45.57
CA CYS A 26 -47.41 -8.06 44.84
C CYS A 26 -46.99 -8.07 43.37
N GLN A 27 -47.65 -8.91 42.59
CA GLN A 27 -47.54 -8.99 41.15
C GLN A 27 -48.59 -8.06 40.56
N GLU A 28 -48.19 -7.06 39.78
CA GLU A 28 -48.98 -6.52 38.68
C GLU A 28 -48.04 -6.06 37.56
N GLU A 29 -48.31 -6.59 36.38
CA GLU A 29 -47.64 -6.39 35.10
C GLU A 29 -47.90 -4.97 34.57
N GLY A 30 -46.87 -4.34 34.00
CA GLY A 30 -47.03 -3.11 33.22
C GLY A 30 -45.70 -2.62 32.66
N LEU A 31 -45.49 -2.76 31.34
CA LEU A 31 -44.37 -2.14 30.64
C LEU A 31 -44.43 -0.61 30.77
N PRO A 32 -43.26 0.04 30.87
CA PRO A 32 -43.04 1.23 30.06
C PRO A 32 -41.76 1.12 29.21
N GLU A 33 -41.91 1.53 27.96
CA GLU A 33 -40.86 1.75 26.96
C GLU A 33 -39.71 2.66 27.43
N LYS A 34 -38.56 2.43 26.79
CA LYS A 34 -37.47 3.38 26.49
C LYS A 34 -36.65 3.90 27.68
N ILE A 35 -35.45 3.33 27.85
CA ILE A 35 -34.33 4.03 28.49
C ILE A 35 -33.31 4.37 27.42
N GLU A 36 -33.05 5.67 27.35
CA GLU A 36 -32.20 6.30 26.36
C GLU A 36 -30.71 6.00 26.61
N MET A 37 -30.05 5.74 25.48
CA MET A 37 -28.61 5.56 25.30
C MET A 37 -27.87 6.73 25.95
N THR A 38 -27.21 6.50 27.08
CA THR A 38 -26.34 7.50 27.68
C THR A 38 -24.89 7.05 27.64
N ALA A 39 -24.11 7.95 27.05
CA ALA A 39 -22.65 7.99 26.91
C ALA A 39 -22.05 7.15 25.75
N PRO A 40 -21.67 7.79 24.62
CA PRO A 40 -20.76 7.15 23.70
C PRO A 40 -19.41 7.00 24.41
N VAL A 41 -18.94 5.76 24.53
CA VAL A 41 -17.52 5.49 24.75
C VAL A 41 -16.82 5.98 23.49
N LEU A 42 -16.23 7.18 23.56
CA LEU A 42 -15.21 7.60 22.61
C LEU A 42 -13.99 6.72 22.86
N SER A 43 -14.06 5.48 22.38
CA SER A 43 -12.87 4.81 21.88
C SER A 43 -12.34 5.77 20.83
N SER A 44 -11.14 6.30 21.06
CA SER A 44 -10.32 6.92 20.02
C SER A 44 -9.99 5.86 18.98
N GLN A 45 -11.00 5.50 18.20
CA GLN A 45 -10.90 4.85 16.93
C GLN A 45 -10.29 5.90 16.02
N GLU A 46 -8.95 5.95 15.99
CA GLU A 46 -8.26 6.28 14.76
C GLU A 46 -8.61 5.18 13.76
N GLU A 47 -9.84 5.21 13.24
CA GLU A 47 -10.27 4.39 12.13
C GLU A 47 -9.54 4.88 10.89
N GLY A 48 -8.33 4.36 10.71
CA GLY A 48 -7.72 4.26 9.38
C GLY A 48 -8.63 3.39 8.52
N HIS A 49 -9.71 3.97 8.00
CA HIS A 49 -10.61 3.30 7.08
C HIS A 49 -9.78 2.80 5.89
N ALA A 50 -9.67 1.47 5.75
CA ALA A 50 -9.00 0.86 4.62
C ALA A 50 -9.78 1.19 3.34
N GLU A 51 -9.33 2.20 2.61
CA GLU A 51 -9.97 2.63 1.37
C GLU A 51 -9.49 1.78 0.19
N LYS A 52 -10.43 1.24 -0.57
CA LYS A 52 -10.12 0.50 -1.80
C LYS A 52 -9.77 1.48 -2.92
N ILE A 53 -8.55 1.39 -3.42
CA ILE A 53 -8.09 2.15 -4.59
C ILE A 53 -8.40 1.35 -5.86
N SER A 54 -9.07 1.98 -6.83
CA SER A 54 -9.30 1.40 -8.15
C SER A 54 -7.99 1.19 -8.88
N MET A 55 -7.86 0.04 -9.56
CA MET A 55 -6.70 -0.22 -10.42
C MET A 55 -6.65 0.79 -11.56
N THR A 56 -5.46 1.34 -11.81
CA THR A 56 -5.18 2.22 -12.95
C THR A 56 -4.28 1.52 -13.94
N ALA A 57 -4.32 1.98 -15.19
CA ALA A 57 -3.30 1.69 -16.18
C ALA A 57 -2.54 2.98 -16.52
N PRO A 58 -1.26 2.89 -16.91
CA PRO A 58 -0.43 1.68 -16.95
C PRO A 58 0.18 1.30 -15.59
N VAL A 59 0.72 0.09 -15.48
CA VAL A 59 1.73 -0.27 -14.48
C VAL A 59 3.11 0.01 -15.07
N LEU A 60 3.93 0.78 -14.35
CA LEU A 60 5.27 1.15 -14.79
C LEU A 60 6.32 0.29 -14.10
N THR A 61 7.31 -0.18 -14.84
CA THR A 61 8.49 -0.88 -14.29
C THR A 61 9.74 -0.13 -14.74
N GLU A 62 10.62 0.19 -13.78
CA GLU A 62 11.90 0.85 -14.04
C GLU A 62 13.02 0.16 -13.24
N GLU A 63 14.22 0.12 -13.82
CA GLU A 63 15.41 -0.28 -13.09
C GLU A 63 16.00 0.92 -12.35
N LYS A 64 16.19 0.80 -11.04
CA LYS A 64 16.96 1.77 -10.26
C LYS A 64 18.36 1.25 -9.93
N PRO A 65 19.37 2.15 -9.90
CA PRO A 65 20.64 1.83 -9.26
C PRO A 65 20.38 1.43 -7.80
N ALA A 66 21.08 0.41 -7.30
CA ALA A 66 21.04 0.10 -5.88
C ALA A 66 21.81 1.19 -5.12
N ASP A 67 21.14 1.86 -4.18
CA ASP A 67 21.76 2.88 -3.36
C ASP A 67 22.81 2.23 -2.43
N GLY A 68 24.11 2.42 -2.71
CA GLY A 68 25.17 2.30 -1.69
C GLY A 68 25.80 0.93 -1.42
N GLY A 69 26.00 0.06 -2.41
CA GLY A 69 26.76 -1.19 -2.23
C GLY A 69 27.94 -1.32 -3.19
N SER A 70 29.16 -1.11 -2.69
CA SER A 70 30.41 -1.51 -3.38
C SER A 70 30.49 -3.03 -3.46
N GLY A 71 29.79 -3.63 -4.41
CA GLY A 71 29.84 -5.06 -4.70
C GLY A 71 29.57 -5.24 -6.19
N GLY A 72 30.57 -5.73 -6.93
CA GLY A 72 30.56 -5.89 -8.38
C GLY A 72 29.54 -6.92 -8.88
N GLY A 73 28.25 -6.58 -8.81
CA GLY A 73 27.15 -7.33 -9.38
C GLY A 73 26.21 -6.38 -10.13
N LYS A 74 25.99 -6.63 -11.42
CA LYS A 74 25.10 -5.88 -12.31
C LYS A 74 23.61 -6.08 -11.99
N SER A 75 23.20 -6.10 -10.72
CA SER A 75 21.80 -6.31 -10.35
C SER A 75 21.22 -4.99 -9.84
N GLY A 76 20.62 -4.23 -10.76
CA GLY A 76 19.77 -3.09 -10.40
C GLY A 76 18.47 -3.58 -9.75
N MET A 77 17.89 -2.76 -8.89
CA MET A 77 16.60 -3.09 -8.26
C MET A 77 15.47 -2.73 -9.22
N MET A 78 14.61 -3.70 -9.56
CA MET A 78 13.39 -3.45 -10.32
C MET A 78 12.33 -2.82 -9.43
N VAL A 79 11.82 -1.66 -9.84
CA VAL A 79 10.79 -0.92 -9.11
C VAL A 79 9.52 -0.90 -9.95
N MET A 80 8.42 -1.39 -9.37
CA MET A 80 7.08 -1.26 -9.93
C MET A 80 6.39 -0.02 -9.38
N GLN A 81 5.69 0.71 -10.24
CA GLN A 81 4.96 1.93 -9.90
C GLN A 81 3.53 1.82 -10.40
N PHE A 82 2.60 2.26 -9.57
CA PHE A 82 1.18 2.34 -9.86
C PHE A 82 0.78 3.81 -9.92
N VAL A 83 -0.02 4.17 -10.91
CA VAL A 83 -0.56 5.52 -11.04
C VAL A 83 -1.73 5.65 -10.06
N LEU A 84 -1.86 6.79 -9.40
CA LEU A 84 -3.02 7.03 -8.55
C LEU A 84 -4.20 7.56 -9.39
N PRO A 85 -5.44 7.17 -9.10
CA PRO A 85 -6.62 7.77 -9.73
C PRO A 85 -6.67 9.28 -9.51
N SER A 86 -7.21 10.02 -10.49
CA SER A 86 -7.25 11.49 -10.51
C SER A 86 -8.07 12.15 -9.38
N LYS A 87 -8.78 11.37 -8.56
CA LYS A 87 -9.48 11.87 -7.36
C LYS A 87 -8.51 12.35 -6.28
N TYR A 88 -7.30 11.79 -6.22
CA TYR A 88 -6.27 12.19 -5.27
C TYR A 88 -5.46 13.34 -5.88
N LYS A 89 -5.54 14.54 -5.29
CA LYS A 89 -4.90 15.75 -5.85
C LYS A 89 -3.62 16.12 -5.11
N CYS A 90 -3.55 15.87 -3.80
CA CYS A 90 -2.33 16.03 -3.03
C CYS A 90 -1.91 14.69 -2.37
N LEU A 91 -0.67 14.64 -1.89
CA LEU A 91 -0.15 13.45 -1.19
C LEU A 91 -0.88 13.18 0.14
N ASP A 92 -1.38 14.22 0.79
CA ASP A 92 -2.10 14.11 2.06
C ASP A 92 -3.47 13.45 1.92
N ASP A 93 -4.07 13.51 0.72
CA ASP A 93 -5.34 12.85 0.40
C ASP A 93 -5.18 11.33 0.19
N VAL A 94 -3.95 10.83 0.02
CA VAL A 94 -3.70 9.44 -0.36
C VAL A 94 -3.70 8.55 0.89
N PRO A 95 -4.49 7.46 0.93
CA PRO A 95 -4.45 6.50 2.02
C PRO A 95 -3.03 5.98 2.24
N ARG A 96 -2.59 6.01 3.50
CA ARG A 96 -1.24 5.56 3.86
C ARG A 96 -1.10 4.06 3.58
N PRO A 97 -0.07 3.63 2.82
CA PRO A 97 0.18 2.22 2.61
C PRO A 97 0.43 1.49 3.94
N THR A 98 -0.11 0.29 4.08
CA THR A 98 0.13 -0.57 5.25
C THR A 98 1.47 -1.31 5.15
N ASP A 99 1.99 -1.51 3.94
CA ASP A 99 3.31 -2.12 3.70
C ASP A 99 4.39 -1.04 3.64
N PRO A 100 5.42 -1.07 4.52
CA PRO A 100 6.47 -0.05 4.57
C PRO A 100 7.37 -0.02 3.32
N ARG A 101 7.33 -1.06 2.46
CA ARG A 101 8.05 -1.10 1.19
C ARG A 101 7.38 -0.25 0.12
N VAL A 102 6.10 0.08 0.30
CA VAL A 102 5.32 0.90 -0.63
C VAL A 102 5.43 2.35 -0.19
N ARG A 103 5.84 3.20 -1.13
CA ARG A 103 5.98 4.65 -0.91
C ARG A 103 5.17 5.40 -1.95
N VAL A 104 4.41 6.38 -1.48
CA VAL A 104 3.76 7.35 -2.35
C VAL A 104 4.75 8.47 -2.63
N LYS A 105 4.92 8.83 -3.90
CA LYS A 105 5.80 9.93 -4.33
C LYS A 105 5.10 10.78 -5.36
N GLU A 106 5.35 12.08 -5.31
CA GLU A 106 5.05 12.97 -6.41
C GLU A 106 6.09 12.77 -7.52
N VAL A 107 5.64 12.77 -8.78
CA VAL A 107 6.50 12.63 -9.94
C VAL A 107 6.44 13.93 -10.73
N SER A 108 7.59 14.59 -10.87
CA SER A 108 7.69 15.82 -11.65
C SER A 108 7.37 15.58 -13.12
N PRO A 109 6.85 16.59 -13.85
CA PRO A 109 6.71 16.51 -15.30
C PRO A 109 8.04 16.16 -15.98
N ARG A 110 7.99 15.27 -16.97
CA ARG A 110 9.15 14.77 -17.72
C ARG A 110 8.76 14.53 -19.18
N LYS A 111 9.74 14.64 -20.08
CA LYS A 111 9.59 14.30 -21.50
C LYS A 111 10.14 12.91 -21.76
N TYR A 112 9.45 12.17 -22.62
CA TYR A 112 9.83 10.82 -23.02
C TYR A 112 9.72 10.65 -24.53
N GLY A 113 10.68 9.94 -25.11
CA GLY A 113 10.47 9.23 -26.36
C GLY A 113 9.73 7.93 -26.05
N VAL A 114 8.75 7.54 -26.88
CA VAL A 114 7.90 6.38 -26.61
C VAL A 114 7.74 5.54 -27.87
N THR A 115 7.83 4.22 -27.71
CA THR A 115 7.43 3.26 -28.74
C THR A 115 6.44 2.26 -28.18
N THR A 116 5.40 1.93 -28.94
CA THR A 116 4.37 0.95 -28.57
C THR A 116 4.67 -0.40 -29.22
N PHE A 117 4.40 -1.49 -28.52
CA PHE A 117 4.51 -2.85 -29.06
C PHE A 117 3.49 -3.79 -28.42
N SER A 118 3.19 -4.89 -29.12
CA SER A 118 2.29 -5.94 -28.67
C SER A 118 3.05 -7.20 -28.24
N GLY A 119 2.37 -8.10 -27.53
CA GLY A 119 2.94 -9.37 -27.08
C GLY A 119 3.29 -9.39 -25.59
N ILE A 120 4.10 -10.39 -25.22
CA ILE A 120 4.64 -10.53 -23.87
C ILE A 120 5.88 -9.66 -23.75
N ALA A 121 5.93 -8.78 -22.75
CA ALA A 121 7.08 -7.93 -22.46
C ALA A 121 8.20 -8.73 -21.78
N SER A 122 8.83 -9.64 -22.53
CA SER A 122 10.05 -10.31 -22.06
C SER A 122 11.22 -9.33 -22.08
N GLU A 123 12.17 -9.50 -21.17
CA GLU A 123 13.37 -8.67 -21.05
C GLU A 123 14.07 -8.49 -22.41
N LYS A 124 14.28 -9.58 -23.14
CA LYS A 124 14.90 -9.57 -24.47
C LYS A 124 14.11 -8.76 -25.51
N LEU A 125 12.78 -8.84 -25.50
CA LEU A 125 11.96 -8.06 -26.43
C LEU A 125 11.98 -6.57 -26.05
N VAL A 126 11.93 -6.27 -24.76
CA VAL A 126 12.03 -4.90 -24.23
C VAL A 126 13.36 -4.28 -24.64
N GLU A 127 14.48 -4.97 -24.44
CA GLU A 127 15.82 -4.51 -24.85
C GLU A 127 15.90 -4.18 -26.35
N VAL A 128 15.33 -5.04 -27.20
CA VAL A 128 15.26 -4.78 -28.66
C VAL A 128 14.47 -3.49 -28.93
N LYS A 129 13.31 -3.32 -28.29
CA LYS A 129 12.46 -2.13 -28.47
C LYS A 129 13.10 -0.85 -27.94
N VAL A 130 13.84 -0.94 -26.83
CA VAL A 130 14.64 0.16 -26.29
C VAL A 130 15.72 0.56 -27.31
N SER A 131 16.49 -0.41 -27.82
CA SER A 131 17.58 -0.12 -28.77
C SER A 131 17.07 0.50 -30.07
N GLU A 132 15.96 0.00 -30.60
CA GLU A 132 15.28 0.58 -31.78
C GLU A 132 14.86 2.03 -31.52
N LEU A 133 14.24 2.30 -30.36
CA LEU A 133 13.78 3.63 -29.99
C LEU A 133 14.95 4.61 -29.79
N GLU A 134 15.98 4.22 -29.03
CA GLU A 134 17.15 5.07 -28.78
C GLU A 134 17.87 5.44 -30.08
N LYS A 135 17.99 4.48 -31.01
CA LYS A 135 18.56 4.74 -32.33
C LYS A 135 17.74 5.78 -33.10
N SER A 136 16.43 5.62 -33.18
CA SER A 136 15.56 6.59 -33.87
C SER A 136 15.57 7.97 -33.20
N LEU A 137 15.64 8.03 -31.87
CA LEU A 137 15.76 9.30 -31.13
C LEU A 137 17.09 10.00 -31.42
N HIS A 138 18.19 9.25 -31.46
CA HIS A 138 19.50 9.78 -31.80
C HIS A 138 19.55 10.32 -33.25
N GLU A 139 19.00 9.58 -34.20
CA GLU A 139 18.89 10.03 -35.61
C GLU A 139 18.03 11.30 -35.76
N ALA A 140 17.02 11.46 -34.90
CA ALA A 140 16.18 12.66 -34.84
C ALA A 140 16.79 13.82 -34.03
N GLY A 141 17.99 13.65 -33.47
CA GLY A 141 18.71 14.68 -32.71
C GLY A 141 18.27 14.85 -31.25
N TYR A 142 17.53 13.89 -30.68
CA TYR A 142 17.17 13.91 -29.26
C TYR A 142 18.24 13.24 -28.41
N LYS A 143 18.43 13.77 -27.19
CA LYS A 143 19.35 13.23 -26.21
C LYS A 143 18.61 12.51 -25.09
N VAL A 144 19.03 11.27 -24.84
CA VAL A 144 18.51 10.41 -23.76
C VAL A 144 19.19 10.77 -22.44
N THR A 145 18.41 10.88 -21.36
CA THR A 145 18.87 11.36 -20.04
C THR A 145 18.87 10.29 -18.95
N GLY A 146 18.40 9.07 -19.22
CA GLY A 146 18.26 8.03 -18.20
C GLY A 146 17.83 6.67 -18.75
N ARG A 147 17.57 5.73 -17.84
CA ARG A 147 17.11 4.38 -18.20
C ARG A 147 15.67 4.40 -18.70
N HIS A 148 15.33 3.38 -19.48
CA HIS A 148 13.99 3.18 -19.97
C HIS A 148 12.99 2.84 -18.84
N VAL A 149 11.72 3.10 -19.11
CA VAL A 149 10.56 2.71 -18.30
C VAL A 149 9.65 1.87 -19.18
N LEU A 150 9.22 0.72 -18.68
CA LEU A 150 8.24 -0.14 -19.33
C LEU A 150 6.85 0.16 -18.78
N ALA A 151 5.91 0.50 -19.65
CA ALA A 151 4.50 0.73 -19.31
C ALA A 151 3.63 -0.41 -19.85
N GLN A 152 2.93 -1.11 -18.96
CA GLN A 152 2.03 -2.22 -19.29
C GLN A 152 0.58 -1.82 -18.99
N TYR A 153 -0.26 -1.83 -20.01
CA TYR A 153 -1.63 -1.33 -19.91
C TYR A 153 -2.65 -2.41 -19.61
N ASN A 154 -2.32 -3.65 -19.96
CA ASN A 154 -3.26 -4.75 -19.93
C ASN A 154 -3.02 -5.68 -18.75
N PRO A 155 -4.08 -6.27 -18.20
CA PRO A 155 -3.97 -7.27 -17.16
C PRO A 155 -3.36 -8.59 -17.68
N PRO A 156 -2.87 -9.47 -16.77
CA PRO A 156 -2.17 -10.69 -17.15
C PRO A 156 -3.03 -11.72 -17.90
N TRP A 157 -4.37 -11.62 -17.84
CA TRP A 157 -5.29 -12.49 -18.59
C TRP A 157 -5.59 -12.01 -20.02
N THR A 158 -5.14 -10.82 -20.42
CA THR A 158 -5.30 -10.36 -21.80
C THR A 158 -4.46 -11.22 -22.75
N ILE A 159 -5.04 -11.61 -23.89
CA ILE A 159 -4.37 -12.42 -24.90
C ILE A 159 -3.12 -11.67 -25.41
N PRO A 160 -1.93 -12.31 -25.52
CA PRO A 160 -0.67 -11.63 -25.76
C PRO A 160 -0.64 -10.64 -26.94
N PHE A 161 -1.18 -11.01 -28.10
CA PHE A 161 -1.17 -10.14 -29.28
C PHE A 161 -2.09 -8.92 -29.15
N LEU A 162 -3.04 -8.93 -28.19
CA LEU A 162 -3.92 -7.81 -27.87
C LEU A 162 -3.37 -6.93 -26.74
N ARG A 163 -2.24 -7.30 -26.14
CA ARG A 163 -1.59 -6.46 -25.13
C ARG A 163 -0.97 -5.24 -25.80
N LYS A 164 -1.11 -4.11 -25.14
CA LYS A 164 -0.43 -2.85 -25.42
C LYS A 164 0.64 -2.65 -24.35
N ASN A 165 1.88 -2.58 -24.80
CA ASN A 165 3.03 -2.23 -23.98
C ASN A 165 3.73 -1.02 -24.61
N GLU A 166 4.35 -0.20 -23.79
CA GLU A 166 5.16 0.93 -24.24
C GLU A 166 6.53 0.88 -23.57
N VAL A 167 7.57 1.13 -24.35
CA VAL A 167 8.91 1.47 -23.83
C VAL A 167 9.05 2.98 -23.92
N MET A 168 9.42 3.59 -22.80
CA MET A 168 9.60 5.03 -22.66
C MET A 168 11.05 5.33 -22.28
N VAL A 169 11.69 6.27 -22.96
CA VAL A 169 13.07 6.69 -22.67
C VAL A 169 13.08 8.19 -22.35
N PRO A 170 13.57 8.62 -21.18
CA PRO A 170 13.54 10.03 -20.77
C PRO A 170 14.47 10.88 -21.64
N LEU A 171 14.02 12.09 -21.97
CA LEU A 171 14.73 13.07 -22.80
C LEU A 171 15.13 14.30 -21.99
N GLU A 172 15.97 15.16 -22.59
CA GLU A 172 16.34 16.49 -22.07
C GLU A 172 15.21 17.54 -22.22
#